data_AF-A0A6C0ASJ3-F1
#
_entry.id   AF-A0A6C0ASJ3-F1
#
_cell.length_a   1.000
_cell.length_b   1.000
_cell.length_c   1.000
_cell.angle_alpha   90.00
_cell.angle_beta   90.00
_cell.angle_gamma   90.00
#
_symmetry.space_group_name_H-M   'P 1'
#
loop_
_entity.id
_entity.type
_entity.pdbx_description
1 polymer ?
#
loop_
_entity_poly.entity_id
_entity_poly.type
_entity_poly.pdbx_seq_one_letter_code
_entity_poly.pdbx_strand_id
1 'polypeptide(L)'
;MNLQFINARTQGQYKNRPFLMMASIPLPTKKSVMNVATQSNPENQPKKVVWGEPTWFLFHTLAEKVKEENFDQIKTDLLNHIKSICNVLPCPICAEHATKYMQQVQINSIRTKDDLKLLLFRFHNHVNAKKGYLQFPLDNLDDKYSKANTNNIINYFLTVFQKKSNNVTAIASDMYKTRILQLFKNWLSVNIQYFDS
;
A
#
# COMPACT_ATOMS: atom_id res chain seq x y z
N MET A 1 -52.39 35.79 28.33
CA MET A 1 -51.22 36.27 27.56
C MET A 1 -51.45 35.92 26.10
N ASN A 2 -51.83 36.95 25.35
CA ASN A 2 -51.90 37.06 23.89
C ASN A 2 -50.51 36.73 23.28
N LEU A 3 -50.31 36.03 22.14
CA LEU A 3 -50.94 36.11 20.83
C LEU A 3 -50.79 34.81 20.01
N GLN A 4 -51.76 34.61 19.13
CA GLN A 4 -51.80 33.67 17.99
C GLN A 4 -50.85 34.10 16.84
N PHE A 5 -50.74 33.26 15.81
CA PHE A 5 -50.84 33.56 14.34
C PHE A 5 -49.86 32.68 13.53
N ILE A 6 -50.32 31.61 12.85
CA ILE A 6 -50.90 31.49 11.47
C ILE A 6 -49.83 31.48 10.34
N ASN A 7 -49.90 30.41 9.53
CA ASN A 7 -49.28 30.21 8.22
C ASN A 7 -49.68 31.25 7.16
N ALA A 8 -48.78 31.60 6.22
CA ALA A 8 -49.08 31.61 4.77
C ALA A 8 -47.87 31.99 3.89
N ARG A 9 -47.81 31.35 2.71
CA ARG A 9 -47.04 31.69 1.49
C ARG A 9 -47.23 33.16 1.08
N THR A 10 -46.22 33.79 0.47
CA THR A 10 -46.23 34.28 -0.94
C THR A 10 -44.93 34.98 -1.33
N GLN A 11 -44.71 35.05 -2.64
CA GLN A 11 -43.51 35.52 -3.36
C GLN A 11 -43.30 37.04 -3.23
N GLY A 12 -42.04 37.49 -3.36
CA GLY A 12 -41.70 38.92 -3.41
C GLY A 12 -40.39 39.20 -4.15
N GLN A 13 -40.58 39.64 -5.40
CA GLN A 13 -39.70 40.41 -6.29
C GLN A 13 -38.58 41.24 -5.61
N TYR A 14 -37.33 41.03 -6.04
CA TYR A 14 -36.22 41.95 -5.75
C TYR A 14 -35.99 42.91 -6.91
N LYS A 15 -36.23 44.21 -6.66
CA LYS A 15 -35.85 45.33 -7.54
C LYS A 15 -34.50 45.92 -7.09
N ASN A 16 -33.57 45.95 -8.04
CA ASN A 16 -32.47 46.88 -8.31
C ASN A 16 -31.82 47.68 -7.16
N ARG A 17 -30.51 47.42 -6.96
CA ARG A 17 -29.51 48.36 -6.43
C ARG A 17 -28.31 48.42 -7.40
N PRO A 18 -27.59 49.55 -7.47
CA PRO A 18 -26.74 49.89 -8.61
C PRO A 18 -25.46 49.04 -8.67
N PHE A 19 -25.06 48.73 -9.89
CA PHE A 19 -23.89 47.96 -10.27
C PHE A 19 -22.63 48.79 -10.01
N LEU A 20 -21.84 48.43 -8.99
CA LEU A 20 -20.46 48.91 -8.87
C LEU A 20 -19.64 48.27 -10.00
N MET A 21 -19.04 49.11 -10.83
CA MET A 21 -18.13 48.72 -11.90
C MET A 21 -16.88 48.05 -11.29
N MET A 22 -16.83 46.73 -11.33
CA MET A 22 -15.59 45.98 -11.08
C MET A 22 -14.79 45.94 -12.38
N ALA A 23 -13.53 46.40 -12.31
CA ALA A 23 -12.59 46.32 -13.41
C ALA A 23 -12.46 44.87 -13.90
N SER A 24 -12.62 44.67 -15.20
CA SER A 24 -12.48 43.38 -15.87
C SER A 24 -11.05 42.85 -15.75
N ILE A 25 -10.86 41.88 -14.86
CA ILE A 25 -9.64 41.06 -14.79
C ILE A 25 -9.61 40.19 -16.04
N PRO A 26 -8.53 40.18 -16.85
CA PRO A 26 -8.44 39.33 -18.03
C PRO A 26 -8.46 37.86 -17.64
N LEU A 27 -9.30 37.06 -18.31
CA LEU A 27 -9.26 35.60 -18.21
C LEU A 27 -7.87 35.09 -18.67
N PRO A 28 -7.22 34.18 -17.94
CA PRO A 28 -5.98 33.57 -18.40
C PRO A 28 -6.27 32.71 -19.64
N THR A 29 -5.73 33.15 -20.78
CA THR A 29 -5.72 32.41 -22.04
C THR A 29 -5.07 31.04 -21.85
N LYS A 30 -5.75 29.97 -22.30
CA LYS A 30 -5.21 28.61 -22.41
C LYS A 30 -3.90 28.65 -23.19
N LYS A 31 -2.76 28.63 -22.49
CA LYS A 31 -1.48 28.30 -23.10
C LYS A 31 -1.49 26.81 -23.39
N SER A 32 -1.34 26.47 -24.66
CA SER A 32 -1.07 25.12 -25.14
C SER A 32 0.09 24.54 -24.33
N VAL A 33 -0.18 23.48 -23.56
CA VAL A 33 0.85 22.76 -22.82
C VAL A 33 1.65 21.98 -23.85
N MET A 34 2.80 22.52 -24.26
CA MET A 34 3.81 21.76 -24.98
C MET A 34 4.28 20.62 -24.09
N ASN A 35 4.24 19.40 -24.62
CA ASN A 35 4.90 18.23 -24.03
C ASN A 35 6.40 18.50 -23.91
N VAL A 36 6.83 18.98 -22.76
CA VAL A 36 8.24 18.90 -22.35
C VAL A 36 8.43 17.48 -21.84
N ALA A 37 8.83 16.57 -22.73
CA ALA A 37 9.42 15.32 -22.32
C ALA A 37 10.70 15.67 -21.55
N THR A 38 10.64 15.60 -20.23
CA THR A 38 11.83 15.68 -19.39
C THR A 38 12.69 14.46 -19.73
N GLN A 39 13.66 14.65 -20.62
CA GLN A 39 14.74 13.69 -20.82
C GLN A 39 15.55 13.66 -19.54
N SER A 40 15.18 12.77 -18.61
CA SER A 40 15.98 12.53 -17.41
C SER A 40 17.29 11.88 -17.83
N ASN A 41 18.41 12.58 -17.64
CA ASN A 41 19.75 12.04 -17.79
C ASN A 41 19.88 10.74 -16.94
N PRO A 42 20.26 9.58 -17.54
CA PRO A 42 20.24 8.29 -16.83
C PRO A 42 21.18 8.18 -15.62
N GLU A 43 22.13 9.12 -15.45
CA GLU A 43 23.09 9.11 -14.34
C GLU A 43 22.53 9.59 -12.98
N ASN A 44 21.38 10.28 -12.96
CA ASN A 44 20.77 10.79 -11.70
C ASN A 44 19.52 10.01 -11.25
N GLN A 45 19.31 8.80 -11.79
CA GLN A 45 18.22 7.92 -11.37
C GLN A 45 18.58 7.27 -10.01
N PRO A 46 17.78 7.44 -8.94
CA PRO A 46 18.04 6.76 -7.68
C PRO A 46 18.02 5.25 -7.92
N LYS A 47 19.11 4.58 -7.51
CA LYS A 47 19.32 3.14 -7.71
C LYS A 47 18.06 2.36 -7.29
N LYS A 48 17.40 1.71 -8.25
CA LYS A 48 16.15 0.97 -8.01
C LYS A 48 16.39 -0.12 -6.96
N VAL A 49 15.63 -0.07 -5.87
CA VAL A 49 15.69 -1.06 -4.80
C VAL A 49 15.06 -2.37 -5.30
N VAL A 50 15.89 -3.38 -5.55
CA VAL A 50 15.47 -4.61 -6.25
C VAL A 50 14.53 -5.49 -5.41
N TRP A 51 14.59 -5.41 -4.08
CA TRP A 51 13.81 -6.27 -3.18
C TRP A 51 12.43 -5.71 -2.81
N GLY A 52 12.18 -4.41 -2.95
CA GLY A 52 10.96 -3.77 -2.45
C GLY A 52 9.71 -4.20 -3.20
N GLU A 53 9.74 -4.11 -4.53
CA GLU A 53 8.66 -4.53 -5.41
C GLU A 53 8.28 -6.02 -5.24
N PRO A 54 9.23 -6.99 -5.26
CA PRO A 54 8.93 -8.39 -4.96
C PRO A 54 8.31 -8.60 -3.58
N THR A 55 8.74 -7.85 -2.56
CA THR A 55 8.21 -7.99 -1.19
C THR A 55 6.76 -7.57 -1.11
N TRP A 56 6.42 -6.42 -1.69
CA TRP A 56 5.02 -5.97 -1.76
C TRP A 56 4.17 -6.91 -2.59
N PHE A 57 4.70 -7.42 -3.71
CA PHE A 57 3.96 -8.34 -4.56
C PHE A 57 3.64 -9.64 -3.82
N LEU A 58 4.60 -10.18 -3.07
CA LEU A 58 4.37 -11.33 -2.19
C LEU A 58 3.25 -11.06 -1.19
N PHE A 59 3.35 -10.00 -0.40
CA PHE A 59 2.38 -9.73 0.68
C PHE A 59 0.96 -9.63 0.14
N HIS A 60 0.76 -8.83 -0.91
CA HIS A 60 -0.55 -8.66 -1.51
C HIS A 60 -1.03 -9.93 -2.22
N THR A 61 -0.16 -10.70 -2.86
CA THR A 61 -0.54 -11.97 -3.49
C THR A 61 -1.00 -12.98 -2.45
N LEU A 62 -0.29 -13.14 -1.32
CA LEU A 62 -0.70 -14.07 -0.27
C LEU A 62 -2.05 -13.68 0.36
N ALA A 63 -2.27 -12.38 0.59
CA ALA A 63 -3.53 -11.89 1.11
C ALA A 63 -4.70 -12.04 0.11
N GLU A 64 -4.42 -11.88 -1.18
CA GLU A 64 -5.41 -12.09 -2.24
C GLU A 64 -5.68 -13.57 -2.50
N LYS A 65 -4.69 -14.44 -2.35
CA LYS A 65 -4.76 -15.84 -2.78
C LYS A 65 -5.11 -16.80 -1.66
N VAL A 66 -5.02 -16.41 -0.39
CA VAL A 66 -5.53 -17.24 0.70
C VAL A 66 -7.02 -17.51 0.50
N LYS A 67 -7.40 -18.78 0.60
CA LYS A 67 -8.80 -19.22 0.49
C LYS A 67 -9.59 -18.75 1.70
N GLU A 68 -10.81 -18.24 1.47
CA GLU A 68 -11.65 -17.66 2.53
C GLU A 68 -11.92 -18.69 3.63
N GLU A 69 -12.24 -19.92 3.24
CA GLU A 69 -12.56 -21.04 4.12
C GLU A 69 -11.38 -21.50 5.00
N ASN A 70 -10.14 -21.15 4.63
CA ASN A 70 -8.94 -21.50 5.37
C ASN A 70 -8.29 -20.29 6.06
N PHE A 71 -8.81 -19.08 5.84
CA PHE A 71 -8.17 -17.87 6.33
C PHE A 71 -7.98 -17.88 7.85
N ASP A 72 -9.04 -18.20 8.60
CA ASP A 72 -9.00 -18.24 10.06
C ASP A 72 -7.99 -19.25 10.61
N GLN A 73 -7.76 -20.35 9.90
CA GLN A 73 -6.79 -21.38 10.28
C GLN A 73 -5.34 -20.88 10.18
N ILE A 74 -5.03 -20.06 9.18
CA ILE A 74 -3.63 -19.68 8.88
C ILE A 74 -3.30 -18.20 9.15
N LYS A 75 -4.30 -17.36 9.44
CA LYS A 75 -4.13 -15.89 9.52
C LYS A 75 -3.06 -15.46 10.52
N THR A 76 -2.98 -16.13 11.67
CA THR A 76 -2.02 -15.80 12.73
C THR A 76 -0.60 -16.03 12.24
N ASP A 77 -0.34 -17.19 11.66
CA ASP A 77 0.99 -17.52 11.13
C ASP A 77 1.36 -16.67 9.92
N LEU A 78 0.42 -16.45 9.00
CA LEU A 78 0.62 -15.59 7.84
C LEU A 78 1.02 -14.16 8.27
N LEU A 79 0.29 -13.57 9.23
CA LEU A 79 0.63 -12.26 9.79
C LEU A 79 1.99 -12.26 10.50
N ASN A 80 2.31 -13.32 11.25
CA ASN A 80 3.60 -13.44 11.92
C ASN A 80 4.77 -13.53 10.92
N HIS A 81 4.58 -14.21 9.78
CA HIS A 81 5.56 -14.23 8.70
C HIS A 81 5.73 -12.86 8.04
N ILE A 82 4.64 -12.14 7.76
CA ILE A 82 4.71 -10.77 7.23
C ILE A 82 5.49 -9.85 8.20
N LYS A 83 5.17 -9.92 9.50
CA LYS A 83 5.88 -9.19 10.56
C LYS A 83 7.36 -9.54 10.61
N SER A 84 7.68 -10.83 10.54
CA SER A 84 9.07 -11.31 10.58
C SER A 84 9.87 -10.85 9.37
N ILE A 85 9.27 -10.86 8.17
CA ILE A 85 9.91 -10.36 6.93
C ILE A 85 10.15 -8.85 7.02
N CYS A 86 9.20 -8.08 7.57
CA CYS A 86 9.37 -6.64 7.82
C CYS A 86 10.59 -6.36 8.72
N ASN A 87 10.85 -7.20 9.71
CA ASN A 87 11.97 -7.03 10.63
C ASN A 87 13.35 -7.27 9.99
N VAL A 88 13.40 -7.97 8.85
CA VAL A 88 14.65 -8.33 8.17
C VAL A 88 14.76 -7.74 6.77
N LEU A 89 14.04 -6.63 6.50
CA LEU A 89 14.17 -5.91 5.23
C LEU A 89 15.64 -5.47 5.01
N PRO A 90 16.20 -5.60 3.79
CA PRO A 90 17.61 -5.28 3.53
C PRO A 90 18.02 -3.80 3.74
N CYS A 91 17.05 -2.90 3.95
CA CYS A 91 17.32 -1.52 4.36
C CYS A 91 16.96 -1.35 5.84
N PRO A 92 17.92 -1.02 6.73
CA PRO A 92 17.68 -0.89 8.16
C PRO A 92 16.56 0.10 8.51
N ILE A 93 16.54 1.26 7.84
CA ILE A 93 15.51 2.29 8.06
C ILE A 93 14.13 1.79 7.60
N CYS A 94 14.06 1.03 6.49
CA CYS A 94 12.81 0.41 6.07
C CYS A 94 12.37 -0.66 7.07
N ALA A 95 13.28 -1.50 7.56
CA ALA A 95 12.97 -2.53 8.55
C ALA A 95 12.42 -1.91 9.84
N GLU A 96 13.08 -0.87 10.37
CA GLU A 96 12.65 -0.16 11.57
C GLU A 96 11.24 0.43 11.40
N HIS A 97 11.01 1.19 10.33
CA HIS A 97 9.69 1.78 10.07
C HIS A 97 8.61 0.74 9.85
N ALA A 98 8.90 -0.34 9.10
CA ALA A 98 7.95 -1.42 8.86
C ALA A 98 7.62 -2.18 10.15
N THR A 99 8.61 -2.51 10.96
CA THR A 99 8.43 -3.15 12.26
C THR A 99 7.57 -2.29 13.17
N LYS A 100 7.86 -0.98 13.28
CA LYS A 100 7.06 -0.04 14.09
C LYS A 100 5.60 0.03 13.62
N TYR A 101 5.36 0.11 12.31
CA TYR A 101 4.00 0.08 11.75
C TYR A 101 3.29 -1.23 12.12
N MET A 102 3.96 -2.37 11.91
CA MET A 102 3.36 -3.69 12.12
C MET A 102 3.16 -4.06 13.60
N GLN A 103 3.87 -3.41 14.53
CA GLN A 103 3.66 -3.53 15.98
C GLN A 103 2.31 -2.94 16.42
N GLN A 104 1.80 -1.94 15.70
CA GLN A 104 0.52 -1.30 16.00
C GLN A 104 -0.69 -2.11 15.52
N VAL A 105 -0.44 -3.15 14.70
CA VAL A 105 -1.50 -3.99 14.14
C VAL A 105 -2.07 -4.93 15.20
N GLN A 106 -3.35 -4.73 15.50
CA GLN A 106 -4.14 -5.60 16.35
C GLN A 106 -4.58 -6.85 15.56
N ILE A 107 -3.92 -7.99 15.77
CA ILE A 107 -4.21 -9.22 15.01
C ILE A 107 -5.69 -9.62 15.11
N ASN A 108 -6.30 -9.42 16.28
CA ASN A 108 -7.71 -9.76 16.53
C ASN A 108 -8.71 -8.93 15.70
N SER A 109 -8.29 -7.78 15.16
CA SER A 109 -9.14 -6.99 14.27
C SER A 109 -9.14 -7.49 12.82
N ILE A 110 -8.29 -8.47 12.48
CA ILE A 110 -8.20 -9.07 11.16
C ILE A 110 -9.02 -10.37 11.17
N ARG A 111 -10.25 -10.29 10.67
CA ARG A 111 -11.24 -11.37 10.72
C ARG A 111 -11.39 -12.07 9.38
N THR A 112 -11.22 -11.36 8.27
CA THR A 112 -11.32 -11.91 6.90
C THR A 112 -10.05 -11.64 6.10
N LYS A 113 -9.90 -12.30 4.94
CA LYS A 113 -8.78 -12.00 4.02
C LYS A 113 -8.85 -10.55 3.54
N ASP A 114 -10.05 -9.99 3.38
CA ASP A 114 -10.24 -8.60 2.97
C ASP A 114 -9.73 -7.62 4.02
N ASP A 115 -9.86 -7.93 5.32
CA ASP A 115 -9.23 -7.15 6.38
C ASP A 115 -7.69 -7.15 6.22
N LEU A 116 -7.10 -8.30 5.88
CA LEU A 116 -5.66 -8.41 5.62
C LEU A 116 -5.25 -7.63 4.36
N LYS A 117 -6.00 -7.74 3.27
CA LYS A 117 -5.78 -6.96 2.04
C LYS A 117 -5.81 -5.47 2.32
N LEU A 118 -6.81 -5.00 3.08
CA LEU A 118 -6.97 -3.60 3.45
C LEU A 118 -5.86 -3.11 4.38
N LEU A 119 -5.43 -3.93 5.35
CA LEU A 119 -4.29 -3.63 6.20
C LEU A 119 -3.03 -3.39 5.36
N LEU A 120 -2.71 -4.31 4.45
CA LEU A 120 -1.52 -4.23 3.59
C LEU A 120 -1.61 -3.06 2.60
N PHE A 121 -2.81 -2.79 2.05
CA PHE A 121 -3.05 -1.62 1.21
C PHE A 121 -2.76 -0.31 1.95
N ARG A 122 -3.32 -0.14 3.15
CA ARG A 122 -3.09 1.05 3.99
C ARG A 122 -1.62 1.18 4.35
N PHE A 123 -0.96 0.07 4.67
CA PHE A 123 0.46 0.05 4.98
C PHE A 123 1.31 0.50 3.79
N HIS A 124 1.08 -0.07 2.62
CA HIS A 124 1.82 0.27 1.41
C HIS A 124 1.61 1.74 1.03
N ASN A 125 0.37 2.25 1.12
CA ASN A 125 0.10 3.66 0.86
C ASN A 125 0.67 4.62 1.90
N HIS A 126 0.76 4.20 3.17
CA HIS A 126 1.49 4.95 4.19
C HIS A 126 2.98 5.09 3.81
N VAL A 127 3.60 4.01 3.33
CA VAL A 127 4.98 4.05 2.82
C VAL A 127 5.10 4.92 1.56
N ASN A 128 4.15 4.82 0.62
CA ASN A 128 4.13 5.66 -0.58
C ASN A 128 4.07 7.15 -0.23
N ALA A 129 3.15 7.54 0.66
CA ALA A 129 3.03 8.91 1.12
C ALA A 129 4.33 9.43 1.77
N LYS A 130 4.96 8.63 2.64
CA LYS A 130 6.25 8.99 3.28
C LYS A 130 7.38 9.16 2.26
N LYS A 131 7.34 8.44 1.13
CA LYS A 131 8.32 8.53 0.06
C LYS A 131 7.96 9.55 -1.03
N GLY A 132 6.81 10.23 -0.92
CA GLY A 132 6.31 11.16 -1.95
C GLY A 132 5.84 10.47 -3.23
N TYR A 133 5.51 9.18 -3.18
CA TYR A 133 4.92 8.46 -4.30
C TYR A 133 3.41 8.62 -4.35
N LEU A 134 2.83 8.45 -5.54
CA LEU A 134 1.38 8.44 -5.72
C LEU A 134 0.75 7.32 -4.88
N GLN A 135 -0.42 7.61 -4.31
CA GLN A 135 -1.19 6.59 -3.62
C GLN A 135 -1.79 5.63 -4.64
N PHE A 136 -1.73 4.34 -4.33
CA PHE A 136 -2.38 3.30 -5.09
C PHE A 136 -3.90 3.35 -4.84
N PRO A 137 -4.76 3.40 -5.88
CA PRO A 137 -6.21 3.39 -5.71
C PRO A 137 -6.73 2.06 -5.17
N LEU A 138 -7.70 2.09 -4.26
CA LEU A 138 -8.26 0.87 -3.66
C LEU A 138 -8.96 0.00 -4.71
N ASP A 139 -9.70 0.61 -5.64
CA ASP A 139 -10.46 -0.08 -6.69
C ASP A 139 -9.58 -0.94 -7.61
N ASN A 140 -8.28 -0.66 -7.67
CA ASN A 140 -7.33 -1.40 -8.51
C ASN A 140 -6.68 -2.59 -7.76
N LEU A 141 -6.97 -2.77 -6.47
CA LEU A 141 -6.28 -3.75 -5.62
C LEU A 141 -6.50 -5.18 -6.12
N ASP A 142 -7.76 -5.56 -6.28
CA ASP A 142 -8.14 -6.92 -6.65
C ASP A 142 -7.71 -7.23 -8.08
N ASP A 143 -7.94 -6.32 -9.01
CA ASP A 143 -7.52 -6.45 -10.41
C ASP A 143 -6.02 -6.67 -10.58
N LYS A 144 -5.21 -6.07 -9.70
CA LYS A 144 -3.75 -6.16 -9.76
C LYS A 144 -3.24 -7.50 -9.25
N TYR A 145 -3.83 -8.05 -8.18
CA TYR A 145 -3.28 -9.21 -7.49
C TYR A 145 -4.04 -10.53 -7.78
N SER A 146 -5.29 -10.47 -8.23
CA SER A 146 -6.10 -11.67 -8.58
C SER A 146 -5.46 -12.52 -9.68
N LYS A 147 -4.76 -11.88 -10.63
CA LYS A 147 -4.07 -12.54 -11.76
C LYS A 147 -2.67 -13.05 -11.42
N ALA A 148 -2.17 -12.81 -10.21
CA ALA A 148 -0.84 -13.26 -9.81
C ALA A 148 -0.80 -14.79 -9.71
N ASN A 149 0.29 -15.40 -10.17
CA ASN A 149 0.54 -16.81 -9.93
C ASN A 149 1.32 -16.97 -8.61
N THR A 150 0.70 -17.58 -7.61
CA THR A 150 1.20 -17.64 -6.23
C THR A 150 2.60 -18.24 -6.15
N ASN A 151 2.82 -19.38 -6.81
CA ASN A 151 4.12 -20.07 -6.79
C ASN A 151 5.21 -19.23 -7.46
N ASN A 152 4.91 -18.60 -8.60
CA ASN A 152 5.86 -17.73 -9.29
C ASN A 152 6.24 -16.51 -8.42
N ILE A 153 5.27 -15.89 -7.74
CA ILE A 153 5.53 -14.75 -6.86
C ILE A 153 6.38 -15.16 -5.66
N ILE A 154 6.06 -16.28 -5.02
CA ILE A 154 6.87 -16.83 -3.91
C ILE A 154 8.30 -17.07 -4.37
N ASN A 155 8.49 -17.78 -5.49
CA ASN A 155 9.83 -18.09 -6.01
C ASN A 155 10.61 -16.83 -6.38
N TYR A 156 9.94 -15.85 -6.99
CA TYR A 156 10.54 -14.57 -7.33
C TYR A 156 11.00 -13.80 -6.09
N PHE A 157 10.13 -13.69 -5.07
CA PHE A 157 10.49 -13.07 -3.80
C PHE A 157 11.68 -13.77 -3.15
N LEU A 158 11.63 -15.09 -2.99
CA LEU A 158 12.69 -15.86 -2.33
C LEU A 158 14.03 -15.69 -3.05
N THR A 159 14.02 -15.72 -4.39
CA THR A 159 15.22 -15.54 -5.22
C THR A 159 15.86 -14.16 -5.03
N VAL A 160 15.04 -13.11 -4.98
CA VAL A 160 15.54 -11.73 -4.85
C VAL A 160 15.94 -11.41 -3.41
N PHE A 161 15.13 -11.80 -2.43
CA PHE A 161 15.28 -11.40 -1.03
C PHE A 161 16.40 -12.17 -0.31
N GLN A 162 16.70 -13.41 -0.74
CA GLN A 162 17.78 -14.21 -0.15
C GLN A 162 19.19 -13.74 -0.53
N LYS A 163 19.34 -12.84 -1.51
CA LYS A 163 20.65 -12.33 -1.92
C LYS A 163 21.35 -11.71 -0.71
N LYS A 164 22.57 -12.17 -0.43
CA LYS A 164 23.41 -11.66 0.65
C LYS A 164 23.98 -10.31 0.28
N SER A 165 24.26 -9.49 1.28
CA SER A 165 25.07 -8.31 1.04
C SER A 165 26.53 -8.74 0.87
N ASN A 166 27.30 -8.01 0.06
CA ASN A 166 28.75 -8.21 -0.03
C ASN A 166 29.49 -7.57 1.17
N ASN A 167 28.75 -7.11 2.19
CA ASN A 167 29.32 -6.40 3.33
C ASN A 167 29.52 -7.36 4.50
N VAL A 168 30.79 -7.57 4.87
CA VAL A 168 31.21 -8.44 5.98
C VAL A 168 30.60 -8.00 7.32
N THR A 169 30.33 -6.70 7.53
CA THR A 169 29.72 -6.21 8.77
C THR A 169 28.23 -6.59 8.90
N ALA A 170 27.61 -7.13 7.86
CA ALA A 170 26.21 -7.53 7.83
C ALA A 170 25.99 -9.05 7.98
N ILE A 171 27.03 -9.82 8.33
CA ILE A 171 26.94 -11.29 8.45
C ILE A 171 25.84 -11.71 9.43
N ALA A 172 25.79 -11.13 10.64
CA ALA A 172 24.79 -11.50 11.64
C ALA A 172 23.36 -11.21 11.18
N SER A 173 23.13 -10.05 10.56
CA SER A 173 21.82 -9.70 9.97
C SER A 173 21.46 -10.62 8.81
N ASP A 174 22.42 -11.00 7.96
CA ASP A 174 22.19 -11.92 6.85
C ASP A 174 21.88 -13.35 7.34
N MET A 175 22.52 -13.81 8.42
CA MET A 175 22.20 -15.08 9.07
C MET A 175 20.79 -15.07 9.66
N TYR A 176 20.41 -14.00 10.36
CA TYR A 176 19.06 -13.86 10.91
C TYR A 176 17.99 -13.83 9.81
N LYS A 177 18.22 -13.04 8.75
CA LYS A 177 17.37 -13.02 7.54
C LYS A 177 17.23 -14.42 6.94
N THR A 178 18.33 -15.15 6.81
CA THR A 178 18.34 -16.53 6.28
C THR A 178 17.46 -17.46 7.12
N ARG A 179 17.54 -17.36 8.45
CA ARG A 179 16.68 -18.14 9.36
C ARG A 179 15.20 -17.80 9.17
N ILE A 180 14.85 -16.52 9.08
CA ILE A 180 13.46 -16.09 8.83
C ILE A 180 12.94 -16.64 7.49
N LEU A 181 13.75 -16.56 6.43
CA LEU A 181 13.38 -17.11 5.13
C LEU A 181 13.20 -18.63 5.18
N GLN A 182 14.02 -19.35 5.94
CA GLN A 182 13.87 -20.81 6.08
C GLN A 182 12.57 -21.17 6.80
N LEU A 183 12.24 -20.47 7.89
CA LEU A 183 10.98 -20.67 8.60
C LEU A 183 9.78 -20.40 7.69
N PHE A 184 9.84 -19.32 6.91
CA PHE A 184 8.79 -18.98 5.95
C PHE A 184 8.65 -20.03 4.83
N LYS A 185 9.77 -20.51 4.26
CA LYS A 185 9.76 -21.60 3.25
C LYS A 185 9.13 -22.87 3.81
N ASN A 186 9.52 -23.28 5.01
CA ASN A 186 8.98 -24.48 5.66
C ASN A 186 7.46 -24.33 5.89
N TRP A 187 7.03 -23.19 6.41
CA TRP A 187 5.60 -22.93 6.62
C TRP A 187 4.81 -22.96 5.31
N LEU A 188 5.32 -22.32 4.25
CA LEU A 188 4.70 -22.37 2.92
C LEU A 188 4.57 -23.81 2.42
N SER A 189 5.61 -24.64 2.57
CA SER A 189 5.57 -26.02 2.07
C SER A 189 4.44 -26.88 2.66
N VAL A 190 3.98 -26.54 3.87
CA VAL A 190 2.91 -27.25 4.59
C VAL A 190 1.54 -26.62 4.34
N ASN A 191 1.49 -25.35 3.94
CA ASN A 191 0.25 -24.57 3.87
C ASN A 191 -0.10 -24.07 2.45
N ILE A 192 0.71 -24.40 1.44
CA ILE A 192 0.53 -23.88 0.08
C ILE A 192 -0.83 -24.27 -0.52
N GLN A 193 -1.42 -25.39 -0.11
CA GLN A 193 -2.75 -25.83 -0.55
C GLN A 193 -3.90 -24.88 -0.14
N TYR A 194 -3.67 -24.00 0.85
CA TYR A 194 -4.63 -23.00 1.30
C TYR A 194 -4.58 -21.70 0.49
N PHE A 195 -3.74 -21.67 -0.55
CA PHE A 195 -3.66 -20.56 -1.49
C PHE A 195 -4.10 -21.01 -2.88
N ASP A 196 -4.85 -20.15 -3.56
CA ASP A 196 -5.14 -20.31 -4.98
C ASP A 196 -3.86 -20.14 -5.81
N SER A 197 -3.84 -20.76 -6.99
CA SER A 197 -2.68 -20.73 -7.89
C SER A 197 -2.41 -19.36 -8.50
#